data_AF-A0A2N4YQS6-F1
#
_entry.id   AF-A0A2N4YQS6-F1
#
_cell.length_a   1.000
_cell.length_b   1.000
_cell.length_c   1.000
_cell.angle_alpha   90.00
_cell.angle_beta   90.00
_cell.angle_gamma   90.00
#
_symmetry.space_group_name_H-M   'P 1'
#
loop_
_entity.id
_entity.type
_entity.pdbx_description
1 polymer ?
#
loop_
_entity_poly.entity_id
_entity_poly.type
_entity_poly.pdbx_seq_one_letter_code
_entity_poly.pdbx_strand_id
1 'polypeptide(L)'
;MTAAPLWLIQNVRLADRDGLWQIAIDKGRFGEITPMGEARDESYEVLNARGGLAIPPFIEPHIHLDTTQTAGEPHWNQSGTLFEGIERWAERKALLSHEDVKARAWKTLKWQIANGVQFVRTHVDVSDPTLTALKAMLEVKREVAPWVELQIVAFPQEGILSYPN
;
A
#
# COMPACT_ATOMS: atom_id res chain seq x y z
N MET A 1 -12.49 -18.61 8.17
CA MET A 1 -13.93 -18.51 7.81
C MET A 1 -14.00 -18.33 6.31
N THR A 2 -14.52 -19.30 5.58
CA THR A 2 -14.71 -19.25 4.13
C THR A 2 -16.00 -18.50 3.85
N ALA A 3 -15.95 -17.16 3.86
CA ALA A 3 -17.05 -16.38 3.31
C ALA A 3 -17.18 -16.77 1.82
N ALA A 4 -18.40 -17.04 1.37
CA ALA A 4 -18.67 -17.23 -0.05
C ALA A 4 -18.18 -15.99 -0.81
N PRO A 5 -17.48 -16.16 -1.94
CA PRO A 5 -16.88 -15.04 -2.63
C PRO A 5 -17.97 -14.10 -3.15
N LEU A 6 -17.80 -12.80 -2.89
CA LEU A 6 -18.59 -11.73 -3.50
C LEU A 6 -18.70 -11.98 -5.02
N TRP A 7 -19.93 -12.10 -5.55
CA TRP A 7 -20.16 -12.36 -6.97
C TRP A 7 -20.88 -11.21 -7.68
N LEU A 8 -21.50 -10.28 -6.95
CA LEU A 8 -22.18 -9.12 -7.55
C LEU A 8 -21.93 -7.85 -6.75
N ILE A 9 -21.60 -6.77 -7.47
CA ILE A 9 -21.71 -5.40 -6.97
C ILE A 9 -22.86 -4.73 -7.73
N GLN A 10 -23.88 -4.24 -7.04
CA GLN A 10 -25.07 -3.64 -7.65
C GLN A 10 -25.23 -2.16 -7.27
N ASN A 11 -26.11 -1.44 -7.99
CA ASN A 11 -26.38 -0.01 -7.81
C ASN A 11 -25.10 0.85 -7.80
N VAL A 12 -24.18 0.57 -8.72
CA VAL A 12 -22.90 1.26 -8.78
C VAL A 12 -22.88 2.28 -9.91
N ARG A 13 -22.24 3.43 -9.70
CA ARG A 13 -21.91 4.38 -10.76
C ARG A 13 -20.54 4.07 -11.33
N LEU A 14 -20.35 4.33 -12.61
CA LEU A 14 -19.07 4.21 -13.31
C LEU A 14 -18.67 5.58 -13.85
N ALA A 15 -17.38 5.90 -13.86
CA ALA A 15 -16.90 7.26 -14.15
C ALA A 15 -17.16 7.69 -15.61
N ASP A 16 -17.24 6.73 -16.53
CA ASP A 16 -17.37 6.92 -17.97
C ASP A 16 -18.78 6.58 -18.51
N ARG A 17 -19.77 6.37 -17.62
CA ARG A 17 -21.12 5.96 -18.00
C ARG A 17 -22.18 6.60 -17.12
N ASP A 18 -23.25 7.07 -17.75
CA ASP A 18 -24.44 7.53 -17.02
C ASP A 18 -25.25 6.35 -16.45
N GLY A 19 -25.99 6.64 -15.38
CA GLY A 19 -26.91 5.69 -14.74
C GLY A 19 -26.27 4.76 -13.70
N LEU A 20 -27.06 3.78 -13.26
CA LEU A 20 -26.64 2.74 -12.33
C LEU A 20 -26.33 1.46 -13.10
N TRP A 21 -25.31 0.77 -12.63
CA TRP A 21 -24.76 -0.44 -13.22
C TRP A 21 -24.65 -1.54 -12.16
N GLN A 22 -24.34 -2.74 -12.62
CA GLN A 22 -23.95 -3.87 -11.79
C GLN A 22 -22.72 -4.57 -12.39
N ILE A 23 -21.87 -5.12 -11.54
CA ILE A 23 -20.59 -5.75 -11.90
C ILE A 23 -20.60 -7.17 -11.35
N ALA A 24 -20.59 -8.16 -12.25
CA ALA A 24 -20.39 -9.55 -11.86
C ALA A 24 -18.92 -9.81 -11.50
N ILE A 25 -18.69 -10.74 -10.56
CA ILE A 25 -17.36 -11.20 -10.16
C ILE A 25 -17.35 -12.73 -10.23
N ASP A 26 -16.43 -13.29 -11.00
CA ASP A 26 -16.17 -14.73 -11.07
C ASP A 26 -14.70 -14.99 -10.74
N LYS A 27 -14.45 -15.86 -9.75
CA LYS A 27 -13.10 -16.28 -9.33
C LYS A 27 -12.11 -15.12 -9.15
N GLY A 28 -12.58 -14.02 -8.53
CA GLY A 28 -11.77 -12.84 -8.25
C GLY A 28 -11.48 -11.95 -9.46
N ARG A 29 -12.17 -12.15 -10.59
CA ARG A 29 -12.10 -11.29 -11.78
C ARG A 29 -13.45 -10.64 -12.05
N PHE A 30 -13.42 -9.41 -12.52
CA PHE A 30 -14.63 -8.75 -13.01
C PHE A 30 -15.13 -9.45 -14.28
N GLY A 31 -16.40 -9.87 -14.25
CA GLY A 31 -17.12 -10.43 -15.38
C GLY A 31 -17.89 -9.35 -16.13
N GLU A 32 -19.14 -9.64 -16.48
CA GLU A 32 -19.99 -8.69 -17.18
C GLU A 32 -20.31 -7.45 -16.34
N ILE A 33 -20.31 -6.30 -17.01
CA ILE A 33 -20.75 -5.02 -16.48
C ILE A 33 -21.98 -4.60 -17.27
N THR A 34 -23.14 -4.66 -16.63
CA THR A 34 -24.44 -4.44 -17.27
C THR A 34 -25.20 -3.29 -16.59
N PRO A 35 -26.13 -2.62 -17.30
CA PRO A 35 -27.04 -1.68 -16.65
C PRO A 35 -27.76 -2.34 -15.47
N MET A 36 -28.06 -1.58 -14.42
CA MET A 36 -28.73 -2.11 -13.23
C MET A 36 -30.10 -2.69 -13.59
N GLY A 37 -30.35 -3.93 -13.16
CA GLY A 37 -31.64 -4.62 -13.29
C GLY A 37 -32.49 -4.52 -12.02
N GLU A 38 -33.29 -5.56 -11.76
CA GLU A 38 -33.98 -5.71 -10.48
C GLU A 38 -32.97 -5.87 -9.34
N ALA A 39 -33.17 -5.11 -8.26
CA ALA A 39 -32.30 -5.15 -7.10
C ALA A 39 -32.43 -6.50 -6.38
N ARG A 40 -31.29 -7.03 -5.94
CA ARG A 40 -31.22 -8.21 -5.08
C ARG A 40 -31.04 -7.78 -3.62
N ASP A 41 -31.41 -8.66 -2.70
CA ASP A 41 -31.14 -8.43 -1.28
C ASP A 41 -29.63 -8.37 -1.01
N GLU A 42 -29.24 -7.43 -0.14
CA GLU A 42 -27.86 -7.30 0.32
C GLU A 42 -27.42 -8.54 1.12
N SER A 43 -26.23 -9.03 0.84
CA SER A 43 -25.64 -10.18 1.54
C SER A 43 -24.11 -10.13 1.46
N TYR A 44 -23.42 -11.11 2.06
CA TYR A 44 -21.97 -11.26 1.90
C TYR A 44 -21.54 -11.55 0.44
N GLU A 45 -22.47 -12.03 -0.38
CA GLU A 45 -22.27 -12.41 -1.77
C GLU A 45 -22.68 -11.30 -2.76
N VAL A 46 -23.52 -10.35 -2.30
CA VAL A 46 -24.07 -9.24 -3.09
C VAL A 46 -23.85 -7.92 -2.36
N LEU A 47 -22.91 -7.12 -2.86
CA LEU A 47 -22.61 -5.79 -2.34
C LEU A 47 -23.48 -4.75 -3.05
N ASN A 48 -24.25 -3.98 -2.29
CA ASN A 48 -24.94 -2.81 -2.81
C ASN A 48 -24.08 -1.56 -2.64
N ALA A 49 -23.67 -0.95 -3.74
CA ALA A 49 -22.87 0.28 -3.73
C ALA A 49 -23.70 1.52 -3.36
N ARG A 50 -25.04 1.42 -3.33
CA ARG A 50 -25.96 2.50 -2.91
C ARG A 50 -25.74 3.80 -3.70
N GLY A 51 -25.48 3.68 -5.00
CA GLY A 51 -25.15 4.79 -5.88
C GLY A 51 -23.71 5.27 -5.73
N GLY A 52 -22.84 4.59 -4.98
CA GLY A 52 -21.42 4.87 -4.91
C GLY A 52 -20.72 4.71 -6.25
N LEU A 53 -19.57 5.37 -6.41
CA LEU A 53 -18.74 5.26 -7.60
C LEU A 53 -17.77 4.09 -7.44
N ALA A 54 -17.75 3.16 -8.40
CA ALA A 54 -16.65 2.20 -8.52
C ALA A 54 -15.54 2.80 -9.37
N ILE A 55 -14.34 2.77 -8.81
CA ILE A 55 -13.09 3.10 -9.47
C ILE A 55 -12.09 1.97 -9.24
N PRO A 56 -11.09 1.80 -10.13
CA PRO A 56 -9.96 0.92 -9.82
C PRO A 56 -9.26 1.38 -8.53
N PRO A 57 -8.51 0.49 -7.87
CA PRO A 57 -7.75 0.83 -6.68
C PRO A 57 -6.79 2.01 -6.91
N PHE A 58 -6.52 2.76 -5.86
CA PHE A 58 -5.48 3.78 -5.89
C PHE A 58 -4.08 3.15 -5.94
N ILE A 59 -3.15 3.93 -6.50
CA ILE A 59 -1.75 3.57 -6.64
C ILE A 59 -0.92 4.56 -5.82
N GLU A 60 -0.05 4.05 -4.96
CA GLU A 60 1.03 4.80 -4.32
C GLU A 60 2.34 4.52 -5.07
N PRO A 61 2.73 5.35 -6.04
CA PRO A 61 3.87 5.07 -6.89
C PRO A 61 5.23 5.39 -6.24
N HIS A 62 5.26 6.11 -5.10
CA HIS A 62 6.50 6.50 -4.45
C HIS A 62 6.31 6.73 -2.95
N ILE A 63 6.79 5.79 -2.13
CA ILE A 63 6.86 5.95 -0.66
C ILE A 63 8.17 5.39 -0.10
N HIS A 64 8.53 5.78 1.11
CA HIS A 64 9.62 5.20 1.89
C HIS A 64 9.04 4.48 3.12
N LEU A 65 8.71 3.19 2.97
CA LEU A 65 8.12 2.37 4.04
C LEU A 65 9.15 1.92 5.08
N ASP A 66 10.42 1.85 4.74
CA ASP A 66 11.51 1.55 5.65
C ASP A 66 11.73 2.66 6.69
N THR A 67 11.50 3.92 6.29
CA THR A 67 11.68 5.11 7.13
C THR A 67 10.36 5.65 7.71
N THR A 68 9.21 5.06 7.37
CA THR A 68 7.90 5.56 7.85
C THR A 68 7.80 5.46 9.37
N GLN A 69 7.00 6.35 9.97
CA GLN A 69 6.70 6.36 11.41
C GLN A 69 7.92 6.56 12.33
N THR A 70 8.98 7.23 11.87
CA THR A 70 10.17 7.54 12.69
C THR A 70 10.36 9.05 12.93
N ALA A 71 9.37 9.88 12.59
CA ALA A 71 9.47 11.32 12.76
C ALA A 71 9.68 11.67 14.25
N GLY A 72 10.74 12.41 14.55
CA GLY A 72 11.11 12.78 15.91
C GLY A 72 12.02 11.76 16.62
N GLU A 73 12.46 10.71 15.96
CA GLU A 73 13.36 9.70 16.53
C GLU A 73 14.73 9.69 15.82
N PRO A 74 15.84 10.03 16.51
CA PRO A 74 15.91 10.56 17.87
C PRO A 74 15.53 12.05 17.98
N HIS A 75 15.51 12.77 16.86
CA HIS A 75 15.23 14.21 16.81
C HIS A 75 14.35 14.55 15.61
N TRP A 76 13.65 15.69 15.71
CA TRP A 76 12.90 16.26 14.59
C TRP A 76 13.85 16.93 13.59
N ASN A 77 13.49 16.87 12.31
CA ASN A 77 14.07 17.73 11.29
C ASN A 77 13.50 19.15 11.49
N GLN A 78 14.30 20.04 12.10
CA GLN A 78 13.86 21.38 12.49
C GLN A 78 13.86 22.37 11.32
N SER A 79 14.83 22.26 10.42
CA SER A 79 14.93 23.15 9.24
C SER A 79 13.98 22.76 8.12
N GLY A 80 13.49 21.51 8.10
CA GLY A 80 12.70 20.95 7.01
C GLY A 80 13.50 20.70 5.72
N THR A 81 14.84 20.76 5.79
CA THR A 81 15.70 20.53 4.62
C THR A 81 15.90 19.05 4.36
N LEU A 82 16.18 18.70 3.10
CA LEU A 82 16.50 17.32 2.70
C LEU A 82 17.76 16.82 3.43
N PHE A 83 18.80 17.64 3.50
CA PHE A 83 20.09 17.25 4.11
C PHE A 83 19.94 16.96 5.59
N GLU A 84 19.24 17.81 6.35
CA GLU A 84 18.94 17.49 7.75
C GLU A 84 18.11 16.20 7.85
N GLY A 85 17.17 15.96 6.93
CA GLY A 85 16.42 14.71 6.89
C GLY A 85 17.32 13.48 6.73
N ILE A 86 18.31 13.55 5.84
CA ILE A 86 19.30 12.49 5.62
C ILE A 86 20.14 12.28 6.90
N GLU A 87 20.56 13.35 7.56
CA GLU A 87 21.30 13.28 8.83
C GLU A 87 20.47 12.63 9.94
N ARG A 88 19.21 13.04 10.13
CA ARG A 88 18.29 12.44 11.11
C ARG A 88 18.04 10.97 10.81
N TRP A 89 17.91 10.62 9.53
CA TRP A 89 17.78 9.23 9.11
C TRP A 89 19.04 8.41 9.44
N ALA A 90 20.23 8.94 9.17
CA ALA A 90 21.49 8.28 9.52
C ALA A 90 21.59 7.99 11.03
N GLU A 91 21.15 8.91 11.88
CA GLU A 91 21.05 8.68 13.34
C GLU A 91 20.07 7.54 13.67
N ARG A 92 18.89 7.53 13.04
CA ARG A 92 17.87 6.51 13.28
C ARG A 92 18.29 5.13 12.78
N LYS A 93 19.10 5.06 11.73
CA LYS A 93 19.61 3.80 11.16
C LYS A 93 20.37 2.95 12.16
N ALA A 94 21.14 3.58 13.06
CA ALA A 94 21.88 2.88 14.12
C ALA A 94 20.97 2.13 15.12
N LEU A 95 19.67 2.47 15.16
CA LEU A 95 18.67 1.88 16.06
C LEU A 95 17.70 0.95 15.32
N LEU A 96 17.90 0.71 14.02
CA LEU A 96 17.00 -0.14 13.24
C LEU A 96 17.13 -1.61 13.65
N SER A 97 15.98 -2.26 13.78
CA SER A 97 15.89 -3.72 13.80
C SER A 97 14.90 -4.17 12.73
N HIS A 98 15.01 -5.44 12.33
CA HIS A 98 14.11 -6.06 11.36
C HIS A 98 12.65 -5.94 11.78
N GLU A 99 12.34 -6.27 13.04
CA GLU A 99 10.99 -6.21 13.59
C GLU A 99 10.43 -4.78 13.67
N ASP A 100 11.28 -3.80 14.00
CA ASP A 100 10.91 -2.39 14.02
C ASP A 100 10.47 -1.90 12.63
N VAL A 101 11.30 -2.17 11.60
CA VAL A 101 10.98 -1.81 10.20
C VAL A 101 9.67 -2.46 9.77
N LYS A 102 9.54 -3.76 10.02
CA LYS A 102 8.37 -4.54 9.65
C LYS A 102 7.10 -3.98 10.30
N ALA A 103 7.13 -3.71 11.61
CA ALA A 103 5.97 -3.19 12.34
C ALA A 103 5.51 -1.82 11.83
N ARG A 104 6.45 -0.90 11.57
CA ARG A 104 6.15 0.44 11.05
C ARG A 104 5.61 0.40 9.62
N ALA A 105 6.24 -0.38 8.74
CA ALA A 105 5.77 -0.57 7.37
C ALA A 105 4.35 -1.15 7.33
N TRP A 106 4.07 -2.17 8.15
CA TRP A 106 2.74 -2.75 8.28
C TRP A 106 1.69 -1.74 8.74
N LYS A 107 2.02 -0.92 9.73
CA LYS A 107 1.12 0.13 10.24
C LYS A 107 0.72 1.10 9.13
N THR A 108 1.69 1.57 8.34
CA THR A 108 1.43 2.48 7.21
C THR A 108 0.64 1.78 6.09
N LEU A 109 1.02 0.57 5.70
CA LEU A 109 0.30 -0.18 4.65
C LEU A 109 -1.14 -0.48 5.05
N LYS A 110 -1.42 -0.81 6.31
CA LYS A 110 -2.77 -1.03 6.81
C LYS A 110 -3.67 0.19 6.60
N TRP A 111 -3.13 1.40 6.81
CA TRP A 111 -3.87 2.64 6.55
C TRP A 111 -4.07 2.89 5.05
N GLN A 112 -3.08 2.62 4.22
CA GLN A 112 -3.21 2.74 2.77
C GLN A 112 -4.28 1.78 2.22
N ILE A 113 -4.26 0.52 2.64
CA ILE A 113 -5.26 -0.49 2.28
C ILE A 113 -6.67 -0.04 2.70
N ALA A 114 -6.82 0.48 3.92
CA ALA A 114 -8.10 0.99 4.41
C ALA A 114 -8.64 2.18 3.60
N ASN A 115 -7.77 2.90 2.88
CA ASN A 115 -8.13 4.02 2.00
C ASN A 115 -8.18 3.62 0.50
N GLY A 116 -8.16 2.31 0.19
CA GLY A 116 -8.37 1.82 -1.18
C GLY A 116 -7.10 1.74 -2.04
N VAL A 117 -5.91 1.85 -1.45
CA VAL A 117 -4.64 1.60 -2.16
C VAL A 117 -4.40 0.09 -2.26
N GLN A 118 -4.17 -0.41 -3.48
CA GLN A 118 -3.79 -1.82 -3.70
C GLN A 118 -2.49 -2.00 -4.48
N PHE A 119 -1.85 -0.91 -4.93
CA PHE A 119 -0.55 -0.97 -5.61
C PHE A 119 0.38 0.05 -4.96
N VAL A 120 1.54 -0.41 -4.49
CA VAL A 120 2.52 0.42 -3.79
C VAL A 120 3.90 0.17 -4.38
N ARG A 121 4.68 1.23 -4.61
CA ARG A 121 6.12 1.15 -4.86
C ARG A 121 6.86 1.88 -3.76
N THR A 122 7.64 1.11 -2.99
CA THR A 122 8.48 1.65 -1.93
C THR A 122 9.93 1.66 -2.33
N HIS A 123 10.64 2.71 -1.92
CA HIS A 123 12.09 2.78 -1.96
C HIS A 123 12.63 2.35 -0.61
N VAL A 124 13.72 1.58 -0.61
CA VAL A 124 14.35 1.08 0.62
C VAL A 124 15.83 1.42 0.59
N ASP A 125 16.33 2.09 1.64
CA ASP A 125 17.74 2.43 1.76
C ASP A 125 18.60 1.15 1.79
N VAL A 126 19.50 1.03 0.81
CA VAL A 126 20.48 -0.07 0.72
C VAL A 126 21.91 0.38 1.04
N SER A 127 22.08 1.62 1.51
CA SER A 127 23.33 2.14 2.08
C SER A 127 23.46 1.66 3.54
N ASP A 128 23.35 0.34 3.70
CA ASP A 128 23.44 -0.44 4.94
C ASP A 128 24.04 -1.82 4.57
N PRO A 129 25.26 -2.14 5.02
CA PRO A 129 25.93 -3.41 4.68
C PRO A 129 25.14 -4.64 5.14
N THR A 130 24.32 -4.48 6.20
CA THR A 130 23.50 -5.57 6.74
C THR A 130 22.20 -5.78 5.96
N LEU A 131 21.80 -4.79 5.15
CA LEU A 131 20.55 -4.75 4.40
C LEU A 131 19.33 -5.03 5.29
N THR A 132 19.35 -4.54 6.53
CA THR A 132 18.34 -4.87 7.55
C THR A 132 16.95 -4.45 7.09
N ALA A 133 16.81 -3.21 6.61
CA ALA A 133 15.53 -2.70 6.11
C ALA A 133 15.04 -3.46 4.87
N LEU A 134 15.93 -3.77 3.93
CA LEU A 134 15.56 -4.51 2.71
C LEU A 134 15.04 -5.92 3.03
N LYS A 135 15.71 -6.64 3.94
CA LYS A 135 15.27 -7.97 4.39
C LYS A 135 13.90 -7.92 5.05
N ALA A 136 13.66 -6.94 5.93
CA ALA A 136 12.36 -6.73 6.54
C ALA A 136 11.27 -6.42 5.50
N MET A 137 11.56 -5.55 4.54
CA MET A 137 10.59 -5.19 3.50
C MET A 137 10.27 -6.33 2.53
N LEU A 138 11.21 -7.22 2.24
CA LEU A 138 10.95 -8.43 1.46
C LEU A 138 10.02 -9.40 2.19
N GLU A 139 10.08 -9.45 3.52
CA GLU A 139 9.14 -10.22 4.33
C GLU A 139 7.76 -9.55 4.33
N VAL A 140 7.68 -8.25 4.61
CA VAL A 140 6.44 -7.46 4.53
C VAL A 140 5.75 -7.69 3.19
N LYS A 141 6.49 -7.61 2.06
CA LYS A 141 5.97 -7.86 0.71
C LYS A 141 5.21 -9.19 0.60
N ARG A 142 5.72 -10.27 1.21
CA ARG A 142 5.07 -11.58 1.17
C ARG A 142 3.82 -11.61 2.03
N GLU A 143 3.88 -11.01 3.21
CA GLU A 143 2.76 -11.04 4.14
C GLU A 143 1.59 -10.18 3.67
N VAL A 144 1.85 -9.04 3.01
CA VAL A 144 0.81 -8.11 2.56
C VAL A 144 0.20 -8.46 1.20
N ALA A 145 0.78 -9.42 0.47
CA ALA A 145 0.37 -9.84 -0.88
C ALA A 145 -1.14 -10.15 -1.05
N PRO A 146 -1.88 -10.65 -0.04
CA PRO A 146 -3.33 -10.82 -0.15
C PRO A 146 -4.12 -9.51 -0.30
N TRP A 147 -3.54 -8.36 0.04
CA TRP A 147 -4.24 -7.07 0.08
C TRP A 147 -3.63 -6.00 -0.82
N VAL A 148 -2.31 -6.04 -1.05
CA VAL A 148 -1.59 -5.00 -1.79
C VAL A 148 -0.43 -5.62 -2.58
N GLU A 149 -0.28 -5.18 -3.82
CA GLU A 149 0.89 -5.47 -4.65
C GLU A 149 2.01 -4.49 -4.28
N LEU A 150 3.12 -5.02 -3.75
CA LEU A 150 4.25 -4.21 -3.30
C LEU A 150 5.48 -4.39 -4.21
N GLN A 151 5.88 -3.30 -4.86
CA GLN A 151 7.15 -3.17 -5.57
C GLN A 151 8.21 -2.55 -4.65
N ILE A 152 9.43 -3.05 -4.71
CA ILE A 152 10.56 -2.58 -3.89
C ILE A 152 11.66 -2.11 -4.82
N VAL A 153 12.13 -0.89 -4.60
CA VAL A 153 13.30 -0.30 -5.26
C VAL A 153 14.45 -0.30 -4.26
N ALA A 154 15.57 -0.93 -4.62
CA ALA A 154 16.83 -0.80 -3.90
C ALA A 154 17.38 0.62 -4.13
N PHE A 155 17.35 1.45 -3.09
CA PHE A 155 17.63 2.88 -3.20
C PHE A 155 18.93 3.24 -2.48
N PRO A 156 20.00 3.63 -3.21
CA PRO A 156 21.27 4.02 -2.60
C PRO A 156 21.17 5.46 -2.06
N GLN A 157 20.54 5.62 -0.89
CA GLN A 157 20.24 6.92 -0.26
C GLN A 157 21.49 7.81 -0.07
N GLU A 158 22.63 7.22 0.29
CA GLU A 158 23.89 7.94 0.51
C GLU A 158 24.72 8.09 -0.78
N GLY A 159 24.28 7.47 -1.88
CA GLY A 159 24.93 7.54 -3.19
C GLY A 159 25.95 6.42 -3.45
N ILE A 160 25.91 5.85 -4.66
CA ILE A 160 26.72 4.67 -5.05
C ILE A 160 28.23 4.93 -4.97
N LEU A 161 28.70 6.12 -5.37
CA LEU A 161 30.14 6.46 -5.33
C LEU A 161 30.57 7.07 -4.00
N SER A 162 29.61 7.51 -3.19
CA SER A 162 29.85 8.15 -1.90
C SER A 162 29.84 7.14 -0.75
N TYR A 163 29.24 5.96 -0.96
CA TYR A 163 29.17 4.85 -0.02
C TYR A 163 29.92 3.63 -0.60
N PRO A 164 31.24 3.53 -0.39
CA PRO A 164 32.07 2.54 -1.09
C PRO A 164 31.96 1.10 -0.56
N ASN A 165 31.29 0.88 0.57
CA ASN A 165 31.07 -0.45 1.17
C ASN A 165 29.64 -0.58 1.72
#